data_AF-A0A820K673-F1
#
_entry.id   AF-A0A820K673-F1
#
_cell.length_a   1.000
_cell.length_b   1.000
_cell.length_c   1.000
_cell.angle_alpha   90.00
_cell.angle_beta   90.00
_cell.angle_gamma   90.00
#
_symmetry.space_group_name_H-M   'P 1'
#
loop_
_entity.id
_entity.type
_entity.pdbx_description
1 polymer ?
#
loop_
_entity_poly.entity_id
_entity_poly.type
_entity_poly.pdbx_seq_one_letter_code
_entity_poly.pdbx_strand_id
1 'polypeptide(L)'
;LTPSELPPLSSHIPPEPLTVGQSFGSLKPAEGRSKATWLITTDENSEFLKINKDQFLTIKTKFEQAEYQEKCSLVCSCGEYKAWSKQIIDELLHLIEWIDYPQNTIIASEGFRCPFIGYLKIGECHVLRKVDVVKLEQNGTKSRQLRQVVMGKITAPDSFGE
;
A
#
# COMPACT_ATOMS: atom_id res chain seq x y z
N LEU A 1 -44.19 -48.82 -6.20
CA LEU A 1 -43.56 -47.48 -6.22
C LEU A 1 -42.15 -47.67 -6.74
N THR A 2 -41.88 -47.18 -7.95
CA THR A 2 -40.68 -47.45 -8.74
C THR A 2 -39.47 -46.65 -8.25
N PRO A 3 -38.23 -47.20 -8.36
CA PRO A 3 -37.00 -46.49 -8.03
C PRO A 3 -36.58 -45.64 -9.24
N SER A 4 -37.22 -44.49 -9.45
CA SER A 4 -36.90 -43.61 -10.58
C SER A 4 -37.14 -42.15 -10.26
N GLU A 5 -36.38 -41.60 -9.32
CA GLU A 5 -36.22 -40.14 -9.16
C GLU A 5 -35.08 -39.82 -8.17
N LEU A 6 -33.89 -40.34 -8.44
CA LEU A 6 -32.67 -39.71 -7.92
C LEU A 6 -32.30 -38.57 -8.90
N PRO A 7 -32.17 -37.32 -8.42
CA PRO A 7 -31.81 -36.21 -9.28
C PRO A 7 -30.41 -36.46 -9.89
N PRO A 8 -30.17 -36.03 -11.13
CA PRO A 8 -28.86 -36.19 -11.76
C PRO A 8 -27.81 -35.44 -10.93
N LEU A 9 -26.76 -36.17 -10.54
CA LEU A 9 -25.56 -35.59 -9.95
C LEU A 9 -25.04 -34.50 -10.90
N SER A 10 -25.16 -33.25 -10.44
CA SER A 10 -24.60 -32.06 -11.09
C SER A 10 -23.18 -32.36 -11.58
N SER A 11 -22.92 -32.07 -12.86
CA SER A 11 -21.66 -32.26 -13.57
C SER A 11 -20.55 -31.35 -13.02
N HIS A 12 -20.16 -31.57 -11.77
CA HIS A 12 -18.98 -30.97 -11.20
C HIS A 12 -17.78 -31.72 -11.76
N ILE A 13 -17.04 -31.06 -12.65
CA ILE A 13 -15.67 -31.43 -12.99
C ILE A 13 -14.95 -31.76 -11.67
N PRO A 14 -14.32 -32.95 -11.53
CA PRO A 14 -13.60 -33.27 -10.32
C PRO A 14 -12.58 -32.16 -10.06
N PRO A 15 -12.54 -31.57 -8.85
CA PRO A 15 -11.51 -30.59 -8.55
C PRO A 15 -10.16 -31.28 -8.75
N GLU A 16 -9.26 -30.63 -9.50
CA GLU A 16 -7.89 -31.12 -9.65
C GLU A 16 -7.27 -31.38 -8.27
N PRO A 17 -6.43 -32.43 -8.14
CA PRO A 17 -5.77 -32.74 -6.88
C PRO A 17 -4.92 -31.54 -6.45
N LEU A 18 -4.95 -31.24 -5.15
CA LEU A 18 -4.14 -30.16 -4.61
C LEU A 18 -2.65 -30.55 -4.67
N THR A 19 -1.83 -29.62 -5.15
CA THR A 19 -0.38 -29.78 -5.25
C THR A 19 0.35 -28.88 -4.25
N VAL A 20 1.66 -29.11 -4.07
CA VAL A 20 2.51 -28.34 -3.15
C VAL A 20 2.40 -26.84 -3.46
N GLY A 21 2.15 -26.05 -2.41
CA GLY A 21 1.98 -24.59 -2.49
C GLY A 21 0.54 -24.13 -2.69
N GLN A 22 -0.42 -25.04 -2.89
CA GLN A 22 -1.84 -24.70 -2.94
C GLN A 22 -2.48 -24.66 -1.55
N SER A 23 -3.63 -23.99 -1.43
CA SER A 23 -4.36 -23.80 -0.18
C SER A 23 -5.85 -24.16 -0.28
N PHE A 24 -6.46 -24.48 0.86
CA PHE A 24 -7.89 -24.75 1.00
C PHE A 24 -8.41 -24.21 2.35
N GLY A 25 -9.74 -24.10 2.50
CA GLY A 25 -10.36 -23.62 3.74
C GLY A 25 -10.14 -22.14 4.05
N SER A 26 -9.82 -21.32 3.06
CA SER A 26 -9.59 -19.88 3.22
C SER A 26 -10.88 -19.11 3.55
N LEU A 27 -10.75 -18.01 4.28
CA LEU A 27 -11.88 -17.14 4.68
C LEU A 27 -12.54 -16.42 3.49
N LYS A 28 -11.74 -16.10 2.46
CA LYS A 28 -12.23 -15.61 1.17
C LYS A 28 -12.17 -16.74 0.15
N PRO A 29 -13.20 -16.93 -0.68
CA PRO A 29 -13.13 -17.87 -1.79
C PRO A 29 -11.99 -17.45 -2.73
N ALA A 30 -11.22 -18.43 -3.21
CA ALA A 30 -10.24 -18.18 -4.26
C ALA A 30 -10.95 -17.72 -5.54
N GLU A 31 -10.30 -16.87 -6.34
CA GLU A 31 -10.86 -16.38 -7.59
C GLU A 31 -11.31 -17.55 -8.48
N GLY A 32 -12.54 -17.48 -8.98
CA GLY A 32 -13.14 -18.53 -9.81
C GLY A 32 -13.64 -19.78 -9.07
N ARG A 33 -13.54 -19.87 -7.73
CA ARG A 33 -14.08 -21.00 -6.95
C ARG A 33 -15.36 -20.63 -6.21
N SER A 34 -16.41 -21.43 -6.39
CA SER A 34 -17.66 -21.28 -5.66
C SER A 34 -17.49 -21.60 -4.17
N LYS A 35 -18.43 -21.16 -3.32
CA LYS A 35 -18.53 -21.53 -1.90
C LYS A 35 -18.96 -23.01 -1.74
N ALA A 36 -18.26 -23.92 -2.37
CA ALA A 36 -18.50 -25.35 -2.26
C ALA A 36 -17.77 -25.91 -1.04
N THR A 37 -18.45 -26.82 -0.33
CA THR A 37 -17.86 -27.64 0.72
C THR A 37 -17.13 -28.80 0.07
N TRP A 38 -15.82 -28.91 0.29
CA TRP A 38 -14.99 -29.97 -0.28
C TRP A 38 -14.58 -30.98 0.80
N LEU A 39 -14.60 -32.27 0.45
CA LEU A 39 -13.92 -33.31 1.19
C LEU A 39 -12.47 -33.39 0.70
N ILE A 40 -11.51 -33.14 1.58
CA ILE A 40 -10.08 -33.30 1.26
C ILE A 40 -9.63 -34.65 1.80
N THR A 41 -9.03 -35.45 0.93
CA THR A 41 -8.34 -36.69 1.29
C THR A 41 -6.84 -36.48 1.14
N THR A 42 -6.05 -37.18 1.95
CA THR A 42 -4.61 -36.97 2.06
C THR A 42 -3.89 -38.30 1.95
N ASP A 43 -2.74 -38.30 1.28
CA ASP A 43 -1.83 -39.45 1.27
C ASP A 43 -1.04 -39.51 2.59
N GLU A 44 -0.48 -40.68 2.92
CA GLU A 44 0.16 -41.00 4.21
C GLU A 44 1.33 -40.06 4.59
N ASN A 45 1.94 -39.36 3.62
CA ASN A 45 3.09 -38.48 3.83
C ASN A 45 2.77 -36.98 3.58
N SER A 46 1.53 -36.56 3.84
CA SER A 46 1.11 -35.17 3.61
C SER A 46 1.32 -34.29 4.86
N GLU A 47 1.93 -33.11 4.68
CA GLU A 47 2.09 -32.10 5.74
C GLU A 47 1.34 -30.81 5.38
N PHE A 48 0.79 -30.13 6.40
CA PHE A 48 0.00 -28.91 6.22
C PHE A 48 0.40 -27.82 7.20
N LEU A 49 0.54 -26.59 6.70
CA LEU A 49 0.55 -25.40 7.54
C LEU A 49 -0.90 -24.96 7.82
N LYS A 50 -1.34 -25.14 9.07
CA LYS A 50 -2.67 -24.70 9.50
C LYS A 50 -2.61 -23.33 10.16
N ILE A 51 -3.38 -22.38 9.63
CA ILE A 51 -3.59 -21.07 10.24
C ILE A 51 -4.97 -21.05 10.90
N ASN A 52 -5.01 -20.87 12.23
CA ASN A 52 -6.27 -20.75 12.95
C ASN A 52 -6.93 -19.39 12.63
N LYS A 53 -8.24 -19.42 12.34
CA LYS A 53 -9.04 -18.22 12.01
C LYS A 53 -8.96 -17.15 13.09
N ASP A 54 -9.19 -17.51 14.35
CA ASP A 54 -9.28 -16.54 15.45
C ASP A 54 -7.91 -15.92 15.74
N GLN A 55 -6.84 -16.72 15.64
CA GLN A 55 -5.47 -16.22 15.71
C GLN A 55 -5.14 -15.27 14.55
N PHE A 56 -5.50 -15.64 13.32
CA PHE A 56 -5.31 -14.79 12.15
C PHE A 56 -6.04 -13.46 12.28
N LEU A 57 -7.32 -13.49 12.67
CA LEU A 57 -8.12 -12.28 12.86
C LEU A 57 -7.54 -11.39 13.96
N THR A 58 -7.12 -11.97 15.08
CA THR A 58 -6.46 -11.24 16.17
C THR A 58 -5.19 -10.54 15.69
N ILE A 59 -4.34 -11.24 14.94
CA ILE A 59 -3.10 -10.67 14.39
C ILE A 59 -3.43 -9.57 13.37
N LYS A 60 -4.36 -9.82 12.45
CA LYS A 60 -4.81 -8.84 11.45
C LYS A 60 -5.30 -7.54 12.11
N THR A 61 -6.17 -7.64 13.13
CA THR A 61 -6.67 -6.47 13.86
C THR A 61 -5.55 -5.73 14.58
N LYS A 62 -4.55 -6.43 15.14
CA LYS A 62 -3.38 -5.78 15.74
C LYS A 62 -2.57 -4.98 14.72
N PHE A 63 -2.36 -5.53 13.52
CA PHE A 63 -1.67 -4.82 12.44
C PHE A 63 -2.45 -3.59 11.99
N GLU A 64 -3.76 -3.73 11.74
CA GLU A 64 -4.64 -2.62 11.35
C GLU A 64 -4.68 -1.52 12.41
N GLN A 65 -4.74 -1.89 13.69
CA GLN A 65 -4.72 -0.93 14.79
C GLN A 65 -3.39 -0.19 14.90
N ALA A 66 -2.26 -0.90 14.76
CA ALA A 66 -0.93 -0.29 14.78
C ALA A 66 -0.73 0.66 13.60
N GLU A 67 -1.14 0.24 12.40
CA GLU A 67 -1.09 1.07 11.19
C GLU A 67 -1.95 2.33 11.34
N TYR A 68 -3.18 2.18 11.83
CA TYR A 68 -4.08 3.30 12.09
C TYR A 68 -3.45 4.29 13.07
N GLN A 69 -2.88 3.81 14.19
CA GLN A 69 -2.23 4.65 15.19
C GLN A 69 -1.04 5.41 14.60
N GLU A 70 -0.25 4.75 13.75
CA GLU A 70 0.91 5.36 13.11
C GLU A 70 0.52 6.44 12.10
N LYS A 71 -0.45 6.16 11.21
CA LYS A 71 -0.98 7.16 10.27
C LYS A 71 -1.61 8.34 11.00
N CYS A 72 -2.40 8.07 12.04
CA CYS A 72 -3.04 9.09 12.86
C CYS A 72 -2.00 10.00 13.52
N SER A 73 -0.98 9.40 14.13
CA SER A 73 0.11 10.14 14.76
C SER A 73 0.87 11.02 13.78
N LEU A 74 1.13 10.53 12.56
CA LEU A 74 1.83 11.29 11.53
C LEU A 74 1.00 12.50 11.08
N VAL A 75 -0.25 12.28 10.66
CA VAL A 75 -1.12 13.36 10.17
C VAL A 75 -1.40 14.40 11.26
N CYS A 76 -1.69 13.98 12.48
CA CYS A 76 -1.96 14.92 13.59
C CYS A 76 -0.71 15.70 14.04
N SER A 77 0.49 15.24 13.68
CA SER A 77 1.74 15.96 13.98
C SER A 77 1.98 17.11 13.00
N CYS A 78 1.48 16.99 11.76
CA CYS A 78 1.53 18.05 10.76
C CYS A 78 0.69 19.26 11.22
N GLY A 79 1.23 20.47 11.10
CA GLY A 79 0.62 21.69 11.66
C GLY A 79 -0.74 22.03 11.05
N GLU A 80 -0.89 21.75 9.76
CA GLU A 80 -2.03 22.08 8.91
C GLU A 80 -3.30 21.31 9.31
N TYR A 81 -3.13 20.11 9.88
CA TYR A 81 -4.21 19.17 10.16
C TYR A 81 -4.61 19.13 11.65
N LYS A 82 -3.91 19.87 12.53
CA LYS A 82 -4.17 19.87 13.99
C LYS A 82 -5.59 20.28 14.37
N ALA A 83 -6.21 21.15 13.57
CA ALA A 83 -7.56 21.66 13.84
C ALA A 83 -8.68 20.79 13.23
N TRP A 84 -8.34 19.73 12.50
CA TRP A 84 -9.33 18.89 11.83
C TRP A 84 -10.09 18.03 12.83
N SER A 85 -11.35 17.76 12.54
CA SER A 85 -12.16 16.89 13.39
C SER A 85 -11.68 15.44 13.29
N LYS A 86 -11.86 14.66 14.36
CA LYS A 86 -11.49 13.25 14.39
C LYS A 86 -12.12 12.46 13.24
N GLN A 87 -13.38 12.75 12.90
CA GLN A 87 -14.07 12.05 11.81
C GLN A 87 -13.39 12.28 10.45
N ILE A 88 -12.98 13.51 10.15
CA ILE A 88 -12.29 13.83 8.88
C ILE A 88 -10.92 13.16 8.85
N ILE A 89 -10.20 13.18 9.97
CA ILE A 89 -8.93 12.45 10.10
C ILE A 89 -9.16 10.96 9.83
N ASP A 90 -10.14 10.34 10.49
CA ASP A 90 -10.46 8.93 10.31
C ASP A 90 -10.73 8.60 8.84
N GLU A 91 -11.56 9.39 8.14
CA GLU A 91 -11.82 9.22 6.71
C GLU A 91 -10.54 9.33 5.86
N LEU A 92 -9.68 10.31 6.16
CA LEU A 92 -8.39 10.52 5.49
C LEU A 92 -7.43 9.33 5.69
N LEU A 93 -7.33 8.76 6.90
CA LEU A 93 -6.37 7.68 7.18
C LEU A 93 -6.64 6.42 6.33
N HIS A 94 -7.88 6.19 5.92
CA HIS A 94 -8.26 5.09 5.03
C HIS A 94 -7.77 5.28 3.59
N LEU A 95 -7.46 6.51 3.19
CA LEU A 95 -6.97 6.86 1.85
C LEU A 95 -5.44 6.90 1.76
N ILE A 96 -4.75 6.86 2.90
CA ILE A 96 -3.29 6.93 2.94
C ILE A 96 -2.68 5.57 2.65
N GLU A 97 -1.72 5.54 1.74
CA GLU A 97 -0.90 4.36 1.43
C GLU A 97 0.55 4.60 1.84
N TRP A 98 1.20 3.57 2.38
CA TRP A 98 2.64 3.61 2.68
C TRP A 98 3.43 3.35 1.40
N ILE A 99 4.33 4.27 1.07
CA ILE A 99 5.19 4.18 -0.11
C ILE A 99 6.62 4.50 0.29
N ASP A 100 7.55 3.62 -0.05
CA ASP A 100 8.98 3.83 0.14
C ASP A 100 9.61 4.24 -1.19
N TYR A 101 10.44 5.29 -1.14
CA TYR A 101 11.20 5.76 -2.29
C TYR A 101 12.69 5.55 -2.08
N PRO A 102 13.43 5.00 -3.07
CA PRO A 102 14.88 4.99 -3.04
C PRO A 102 15.48 6.39 -2.98
N GLN A 103 16.72 6.49 -2.52
CA GLN A 103 17.45 7.75 -2.48
C GLN A 103 17.53 8.39 -3.89
N ASN A 104 17.45 9.72 -3.94
CA ASN A 104 17.51 10.53 -5.17
C ASN A 104 16.31 10.33 -6.13
N THR A 105 15.19 9.80 -5.64
CA THR A 105 13.93 9.75 -6.41
C THR A 105 13.25 11.12 -6.44
N ILE A 106 12.78 11.54 -7.62
CA ILE A 106 11.98 12.76 -7.77
C ILE A 106 10.52 12.41 -7.52
N ILE A 107 9.97 12.86 -6.38
CA ILE A 107 8.58 12.59 -5.97
C ILE A 107 7.59 13.64 -6.48
N ALA A 108 8.05 14.87 -6.74
CA ALA A 108 7.27 15.96 -7.30
C ALA A 108 8.17 16.83 -8.19
N SER A 109 7.64 17.28 -9.33
CA SER A 109 8.40 18.06 -10.32
C SER A 109 7.93 19.50 -10.38
N GLU A 110 8.88 20.43 -10.46
CA GLU A 110 8.61 21.85 -10.69
C GLU A 110 7.79 22.07 -11.98
N GLY A 111 6.78 22.93 -11.90
CA GLY A 111 5.90 23.26 -13.03
C GLY A 111 4.68 22.34 -13.19
N PHE A 112 4.56 21.29 -12.38
CA PHE A 112 3.41 20.39 -12.40
C PHE A 112 2.67 20.43 -11.06
N ARG A 113 1.34 20.36 -11.11
CA ARG A 113 0.52 20.20 -9.91
C ARG A 113 0.75 18.80 -9.34
N CYS A 114 1.03 18.71 -8.04
CA CYS A 114 1.15 17.42 -7.37
C CYS A 114 -0.21 16.71 -7.41
N PRO A 115 -0.29 15.45 -7.89
CA PRO A 115 -1.56 14.73 -7.96
C PRO A 115 -1.99 14.10 -6.63
N PHE A 116 -1.16 14.22 -5.58
CA PHE A 116 -1.40 13.68 -4.25
C PHE A 116 -0.84 14.62 -3.18
N ILE A 117 -1.29 14.42 -1.95
CA ILE A 117 -0.68 15.00 -0.75
C ILE A 117 0.19 13.92 -0.12
N GLY A 118 1.44 14.25 0.19
CA GLY A 118 2.39 13.33 0.81
C GLY A 118 2.70 13.74 2.25
N TYR A 119 2.87 12.74 3.12
CA TYR A 119 3.29 12.92 4.51
C TYR A 119 4.64 12.23 4.71
N LEU A 120 5.64 12.96 5.20
CA LEU A 120 6.96 12.40 5.37
C LEU A 120 7.10 11.76 6.75
N LYS A 121 7.17 10.42 6.79
CA LYS A 121 7.35 9.64 8.02
C LYS A 121 8.81 9.53 8.45
N ILE A 122 9.69 9.19 7.50
CA ILE A 122 11.11 8.90 7.72
C ILE A 122 11.90 9.49 6.55
N GLY A 123 13.09 10.01 6.84
CA GLY A 123 14.01 10.56 5.85
C GLY A 123 13.83 12.06 5.64
N GLU A 124 14.38 12.55 4.54
CA GLU A 124 14.32 13.96 4.15
C GLU A 124 14.19 14.07 2.63
N CYS A 125 13.51 15.12 2.17
CA CYS A 125 13.37 15.45 0.77
C CYS A 125 13.92 16.84 0.51
N HIS A 126 14.77 17.00 -0.50
CA HIS A 126 15.28 18.30 -0.91
C HIS A 126 14.35 18.98 -1.89
N VAL A 127 13.99 20.23 -1.58
CA VAL A 127 13.23 21.08 -2.51
C VAL A 127 14.22 21.72 -3.46
N LEU A 128 14.17 21.33 -4.73
CA LEU A 128 15.07 21.85 -5.77
C LEU A 128 14.33 22.84 -6.68
N ARG A 129 15.01 23.90 -7.10
CA ARG A 129 14.51 24.84 -8.11
C ARG A 129 15.53 25.06 -9.20
N LYS A 130 15.06 25.16 -10.45
CA LYS A 130 15.90 25.59 -11.58
C LYS A 130 16.01 27.12 -11.59
N VAL A 131 17.24 27.64 -11.52
CA VAL A 131 17.52 29.07 -11.55
C VAL A 131 18.49 29.41 -12.68
N ASP A 132 18.26 30.54 -13.34
CA ASP A 132 19.19 31.13 -14.29
C ASP A 132 20.34 31.80 -13.55
N VAL A 133 21.53 31.25 -13.70
CA VAL A 133 22.76 31.81 -13.12
C VAL A 133 23.57 32.47 -14.23
N VAL A 134 23.94 33.73 -14.03
CA VAL A 134 24.90 34.40 -14.91
C VAL A 134 26.30 33.97 -14.51
N LYS A 135 26.99 33.27 -15.41
CA LYS A 135 28.38 32.86 -15.24
C LYS A 135 29.27 33.78 -16.07
N LEU A 136 30.30 34.33 -15.45
CA LEU A 136 31.38 35.00 -16.18
C LEU A 136 32.36 33.92 -16.66
N GLU A 137 32.58 33.84 -17.96
CA GLU A 137 33.56 32.94 -18.55
C GLU A 137 34.96 33.53 -18.47
N GLN A 138 35.98 32.68 -18.64
CA GLN A 138 37.39 33.10 -18.56
C GLN A 138 37.76 34.14 -19.63
N ASN A 139 36.99 34.20 -20.72
CA ASN A 139 37.12 35.19 -21.79
C ASN A 139 36.40 36.52 -21.50
N GLY A 140 35.80 36.70 -20.30
CA GLY A 140 35.04 37.89 -19.91
C GLY A 140 33.60 37.95 -20.39
N THR A 141 33.14 36.95 -21.16
CA THR A 141 31.77 36.87 -21.67
C THR A 141 30.81 36.38 -20.58
N LYS A 142 29.61 36.97 -20.51
CA LYS A 142 28.54 36.51 -19.60
C LYS A 142 27.67 35.47 -20.31
N SER A 143 27.66 34.23 -19.82
CA SER A 143 26.71 33.20 -20.25
C SER A 143 25.63 32.97 -19.21
N ARG A 144 24.39 32.74 -19.65
CA ARG A 144 23.30 32.28 -18.77
C ARG A 144 23.32 30.76 -18.74
N GLN A 145 23.34 30.19 -17.54
CA GLN A 145 23.30 28.74 -17.34
C GLN A 145 22.18 28.40 -16.36
N LEU A 146 21.33 27.45 -16.73
CA LEU A 146 20.33 26.89 -15.82
C LEU A 146 21.04 25.99 -14.81
N ARG A 147 20.83 26.21 -13.51
CA ARG A 147 21.33 25.33 -12.45
C ARG A 147 20.20 24.91 -11.52
N GLN A 148 20.26 23.68 -11.01
CA GLN A 148 19.42 23.26 -9.90
C GLN A 148 20.08 23.67 -8.59
N VAL A 149 19.31 24.33 -7.73
CA VAL A 149 19.73 24.75 -6.40
C VAL A 149 18.77 24.19 -5.36
N VAL A 150 19.31 23.81 -4.20
CA VAL A 150 18.50 23.40 -3.04
C VAL A 150 17.90 24.66 -2.43
N MET A 151 16.57 24.75 -2.45
CA MET A 151 15.81 25.85 -1.86
C MET A 151 15.43 25.59 -0.41
N GLY A 152 15.40 24.32 0.00
CA GLY A 152 15.02 23.90 1.33
C GLY A 152 14.96 22.39 1.44
N LYS A 153 14.46 21.93 2.59
CA LYS A 153 14.24 20.52 2.88
C LYS A 153 12.90 20.33 3.56
N ILE A 154 12.30 19.17 3.31
CA ILE A 154 11.09 18.67 3.97
C ILE A 154 11.54 17.49 4.83
N THR A 155 11.15 17.49 6.10
CA THR A 155 11.56 16.47 7.08
C THR A 155 10.34 15.96 7.84
N ALA A 156 10.40 14.79 8.47
CA ALA A 156 9.27 14.35 9.30
C ALA A 156 9.08 15.31 10.51
N PRO A 157 7.84 15.69 10.89
CA PRO A 157 6.54 15.29 10.33
C PRO A 157 5.91 16.38 9.43
N ASP A 158 6.57 16.74 8.34
CA ASP A 158 6.04 17.71 7.36
C ASP A 158 5.18 17.00 6.29
N SER A 159 4.26 17.77 5.70
CA SER A 159 3.47 17.38 4.53
C SER A 159 3.90 18.17 3.29
N PHE A 160 3.50 17.71 2.10
CA PHE A 160 3.74 18.41 0.84
C PHE A 160 2.65 18.12 -0.21
N GLY A 161 2.56 18.99 -1.22
CA GLY A 161 1.60 18.84 -2.33
C GLY A 161 0.30 19.65 -2.18
N GLU A 162 0.22 20.51 -1.15
CA GLU A 162 -0.85 21.49 -0.97
C GLU A 162 -0.88 22.60 -2.05
#